data_AF-A0A927XL89-F1
#
_entry.id   AF-A0A927XL89-F1
#
_cell.length_a   1.000
_cell.length_b   1.000
_cell.length_c   1.000
_cell.angle_alpha   90.00
_cell.angle_beta   90.00
_cell.angle_gamma   90.00
#
_symmetry.space_group_name_H-M   'P 1'
#
loop_
_entity.id
_entity.type
_entity.pdbx_description
1 polymer ?
#
loop_
_entity_poly.entity_id
_entity_poly.type
_entity_poly.pdbx_seq_one_letter_code
_entity_poly.pdbx_strand_id
1 'polypeptide(L)'
;MKRVLSVLLCLAIMLIGMATAMATNEISGSSTGVGSSTVTMTATQADPTYVLKIPQTINLGSLTRTEESDIQSTDFTVTMVSMENFFDSYTSVDLSVSGSGANGAFELKQANGDKTVPYKVYMGVETIAIDPGELLFSICGVGEQLGRIELDTKDIPAAGTYNGTMTFTAKIK
;
A
#
# COMPACT_ATOMS: atom_id res chain seq x y z
N MET A 1 41.12 -65.35 -50.43
CA MET A 1 42.02 -65.86 -49.37
C MET A 1 41.39 -65.51 -48.03
N LYS A 2 40.97 -66.52 -47.26
CA LYS A 2 40.49 -66.41 -45.87
C LYS A 2 41.69 -66.50 -44.93
N ARG A 3 41.66 -65.73 -43.84
CA ARG A 3 42.31 -65.91 -42.51
C ARG A 3 42.29 -64.54 -41.80
N VAL A 4 42.07 -64.33 -40.50
CA VAL A 4 41.86 -65.18 -39.30
C VAL A 4 41.68 -64.20 -38.10
N LEU A 5 40.92 -64.59 -37.06
CA LEU A 5 40.99 -64.14 -35.63
C LEU A 5 40.71 -62.65 -35.29
N SER A 6 40.19 -62.24 -34.12
CA SER A 6 40.04 -62.86 -32.80
C SER A 6 38.83 -62.27 -32.07
N VAL A 7 38.20 -63.10 -31.24
CA VAL A 7 37.30 -62.72 -30.15
C VAL A 7 38.14 -62.16 -28.99
N LEU A 8 37.78 -60.99 -28.44
CA LEU A 8 38.29 -60.45 -27.17
C LEU A 8 37.15 -59.66 -26.51
N LEU A 9 36.37 -60.28 -25.63
CA LEU A 9 36.45 -60.22 -24.15
C LEU A 9 35.97 -58.88 -23.55
N CYS A 10 34.90 -58.98 -22.76
CA CYS A 10 34.18 -57.98 -21.98
C CYS A 10 35.01 -56.89 -21.29
N LEU A 11 34.49 -55.65 -21.30
CA LEU A 11 34.22 -54.91 -20.05
C LEU A 11 33.16 -53.82 -20.31
N ALA A 12 32.00 -53.95 -19.67
CA ALA A 12 31.04 -52.87 -19.53
C ALA A 12 31.57 -51.86 -18.49
N ILE A 13 31.29 -50.57 -18.66
CA ILE A 13 30.69 -49.68 -17.65
C ILE A 13 30.35 -48.33 -18.32
N MET A 14 29.05 -48.03 -18.26
CA MET A 14 28.34 -46.75 -18.26
C MET A 14 29.10 -45.47 -18.63
N LEU A 15 28.50 -44.72 -19.55
CA LEU A 15 28.17 -43.31 -19.28
C LEU A 15 26.82 -42.99 -19.90
N ILE A 16 25.86 -42.74 -19.00
CA ILE A 16 24.57 -42.14 -19.28
C ILE A 16 24.86 -40.71 -19.76
N GLY A 17 24.68 -40.49 -21.05
CA GLY A 17 24.60 -39.16 -21.64
C GLY A 17 23.29 -39.08 -22.40
N MET A 18 22.25 -38.55 -21.74
CA MET A 18 20.99 -38.23 -22.37
C MET A 18 21.22 -37.19 -23.47
N ALA A 19 21.17 -37.62 -24.72
CA ALA A 19 20.82 -36.77 -25.83
C ALA A 19 19.72 -37.50 -26.59
N THR A 20 18.47 -37.34 -26.13
CA THR A 20 17.32 -37.68 -26.97
C THR A 20 17.40 -36.86 -28.24
N ALA A 21 17.42 -37.59 -29.35
CA ALA A 21 17.41 -37.12 -30.71
C ALA A 21 16.51 -35.90 -30.89
N MET A 22 17.02 -34.88 -31.56
CA MET A 22 16.16 -33.92 -32.24
C MET A 22 15.39 -34.72 -33.30
N ALA A 23 14.07 -34.82 -33.13
CA ALA A 23 13.20 -35.31 -34.18
C ALA A 23 13.26 -34.29 -35.32
N THR A 24 13.99 -34.64 -36.38
CA THR A 24 13.91 -33.95 -37.67
C THR A 24 12.58 -34.37 -38.30
N ASN A 25 11.63 -33.45 -38.41
CA ASN A 25 10.42 -33.70 -39.20
C ASN A 25 10.82 -33.69 -40.69
N GLU A 26 10.76 -34.85 -41.33
CA GLU A 26 10.62 -34.94 -42.78
C GLU A 26 9.16 -34.63 -43.16
N ILE A 27 8.95 -33.69 -44.07
CA ILE A 27 7.63 -33.45 -44.69
C ILE A 27 7.73 -33.83 -46.17
N SER A 28 6.77 -34.64 -46.63
CA SER A 28 6.51 -34.88 -48.05
C SER A 28 5.02 -34.66 -48.35
N GLY A 29 4.69 -33.94 -49.44
CA GLY A 29 3.32 -33.86 -49.99
C GLY A 29 2.88 -32.48 -50.52
N SER A 30 2.14 -32.49 -51.64
CA SER A 30 1.89 -31.37 -52.57
C SER A 30 0.72 -30.43 -52.23
N SER A 31 0.87 -29.16 -52.62
CA SER A 31 -0.11 -28.04 -52.64
C SER A 31 -0.68 -27.57 -51.29
N THR A 32 -0.19 -26.41 -50.85
CA THR A 32 -0.70 -25.52 -49.78
C THR A 32 -1.28 -26.21 -48.54
N GLY A 33 -0.39 -26.47 -47.57
CA GLY A 33 -0.78 -26.71 -46.19
C GLY A 33 -0.61 -25.42 -45.37
N VAL A 34 -1.68 -24.97 -44.72
CA VAL A 34 -1.56 -24.01 -43.61
C VAL A 34 -1.72 -24.81 -42.33
N GLY A 35 -0.66 -24.87 -41.53
CA GLY A 35 -0.72 -25.40 -40.17
C GLY A 35 -0.87 -24.24 -39.20
N SER A 36 -1.83 -24.33 -38.29
CA SER A 36 -1.96 -23.42 -37.16
C SER A 36 -1.72 -24.17 -35.86
N SER A 37 -0.86 -23.63 -35.00
CA SER A 37 -0.72 -24.07 -33.61
C SER A 37 -1.52 -23.13 -32.72
N THR A 38 -2.35 -23.68 -31.83
CA THR A 38 -2.99 -22.88 -30.78
C THR A 38 -2.03 -22.77 -29.60
N VAL A 39 -1.59 -21.54 -29.29
CA VAL A 39 -0.84 -21.24 -28.08
C VAL A 39 -1.84 -20.76 -27.04
N THR A 40 -1.93 -21.45 -25.91
CA THR A 40 -2.80 -21.08 -24.79
C THR A 40 -1.97 -20.60 -23.61
N MET A 41 -2.33 -19.48 -23.01
CA MET A 41 -1.77 -18.95 -21.76
C MET A 41 -2.90 -18.79 -20.74
N THR A 42 -2.63 -19.16 -19.49
CA THR A 42 -3.46 -18.79 -18.34
C THR A 42 -2.61 -17.91 -17.42
N ALA A 43 -3.05 -16.68 -17.17
CA ALA A 43 -2.43 -15.77 -16.22
C ALA A 43 -3.38 -15.54 -15.04
N THR A 44 -2.84 -15.59 -13.82
CA THR A 44 -3.56 -15.23 -12.60
C THR A 44 -2.83 -14.04 -11.98
N GLN A 45 -3.55 -12.95 -11.73
CA GLN A 45 -3.04 -11.78 -11.02
C GLN A 45 -3.56 -11.85 -9.57
N ALA A 46 -2.66 -11.68 -8.59
CA ALA A 46 -3.05 -11.57 -7.20
C ALA A 46 -3.61 -10.17 -6.91
N ASP A 47 -4.56 -10.07 -5.99
CA ASP A 47 -5.13 -8.78 -5.56
C ASP A 47 -4.09 -7.93 -4.80
N PRO A 48 -4.16 -6.60 -4.94
CA PRO A 48 -3.29 -5.68 -4.20
C PRO A 48 -3.58 -5.71 -2.70
N THR A 49 -2.53 -5.76 -1.88
CA THR A 49 -2.63 -5.79 -0.41
C THR A 49 -1.70 -4.76 0.23
N TYR A 50 -2.14 -4.15 1.34
CA TYR A 50 -1.36 -3.14 2.05
C TYR A 50 -1.54 -3.25 3.56
N VAL A 51 -0.55 -2.75 4.32
CA VAL A 51 -0.62 -2.64 5.78
C VAL A 51 -0.28 -1.21 6.20
N LEU A 52 -1.24 -0.52 6.80
CA LEU A 52 -1.08 0.81 7.37
C LEU A 52 -1.00 0.75 8.89
N LYS A 53 -0.07 1.53 9.46
CA LYS A 53 -0.01 1.82 10.89
C LYS A 53 -0.39 3.28 11.11
N ILE A 54 -1.52 3.48 11.77
CA ILE A 54 -1.99 4.80 12.22
C ILE A 54 -1.79 4.94 13.74
N PRO A 55 -1.58 6.16 14.27
CA PRO A 55 -1.45 6.37 15.70
C PRO A 55 -2.78 6.08 16.40
N GLN A 56 -2.74 5.32 17.49
CA GLN A 56 -3.93 5.03 18.31
C GLN A 56 -4.40 6.26 19.09
N THR A 57 -3.44 7.11 19.49
CA THR A 57 -3.68 8.32 20.28
C THR A 57 -2.75 9.42 19.78
N ILE A 58 -3.30 10.63 19.64
CA ILE A 58 -2.52 11.86 19.44
C ILE A 58 -2.77 12.72 20.68
N ASN A 59 -1.71 13.03 21.44
CA ASN A 59 -1.81 13.77 22.68
C ASN A 59 -1.44 15.24 22.44
N LEU A 60 -2.41 16.13 22.57
CA LEU A 60 -2.22 17.58 22.43
C LEU A 60 -1.65 18.23 23.70
N GLY A 61 -1.47 17.46 24.77
CA GLY A 61 -0.93 17.93 26.05
C GLY A 61 -1.93 18.74 26.88
N SER A 62 -1.39 19.50 27.83
CA SER A 62 -2.16 20.43 28.68
C SER A 62 -2.10 21.83 28.09
N LEU A 63 -3.25 22.35 27.66
CA LEU A 63 -3.36 23.67 27.05
C LEU A 63 -4.05 24.67 28.00
N THR A 64 -3.61 25.92 27.95
CA THR A 64 -4.24 27.03 28.69
C THR A 64 -4.97 27.93 27.70
N ARG A 65 -6.24 28.26 27.97
CA ARG A 65 -6.99 29.23 27.16
C ARG A 65 -6.28 30.59 27.22
N THR A 66 -6.07 31.19 26.06
CA THR A 66 -5.63 32.58 25.88
C THR A 66 -6.79 33.45 25.40
N GLU A 67 -6.66 34.77 25.52
CA GLU A 67 -7.62 35.72 24.95
C GLU A 67 -7.30 36.05 23.48
N GLU A 68 -6.02 36.03 23.12
CA GLU A 68 -5.55 36.21 21.74
C GLU A 68 -5.30 34.86 21.06
N SER A 69 -5.25 34.87 19.73
CA SER A 69 -4.96 33.66 18.94
C SER A 69 -3.57 33.13 19.26
N ASP A 70 -3.53 31.87 19.67
CA ASP A 70 -2.29 31.14 19.94
C ASP A 70 -2.45 29.71 19.44
N ILE A 71 -1.77 29.40 18.34
CA ILE A 71 -1.90 28.14 17.63
C ILE A 71 -0.98 27.11 18.25
N GLN A 72 -1.57 26.04 18.75
CA GLN A 72 -0.88 24.88 19.27
C GLN A 72 -0.92 23.77 18.23
N SER A 73 0.26 23.28 17.87
CA SER A 73 0.43 22.28 16.83
C SER A 73 0.98 20.97 17.40
N THR A 74 0.49 19.85 16.89
CA THR A 74 0.99 18.51 17.24
C THR A 74 1.07 17.65 16.00
N ASP A 75 2.25 17.10 15.75
CA ASP A 75 2.48 16.23 14.62
C ASP A 75 2.04 14.79 14.92
N PHE A 76 1.65 14.07 13.87
CA PHE A 76 1.37 12.64 13.92
C PHE A 76 1.91 11.96 12.66
N THR A 77 2.21 10.66 12.77
CA THR A 77 2.79 9.90 11.66
C THR A 77 1.91 8.72 11.29
N VAL A 78 1.63 8.57 10.00
CA VAL A 78 1.06 7.36 9.41
C VAL A 78 2.17 6.61 8.68
N THR A 79 2.28 5.30 8.90
CA THR A 79 3.32 4.49 8.25
C THR A 79 2.70 3.44 7.34
N MET A 80 3.08 3.46 6.07
CA MET A 80 2.85 2.34 5.15
C MET A 80 3.94 1.30 5.38
N VAL A 81 3.56 0.16 5.95
CA VAL A 81 4.48 -0.90 6.35
C VAL A 81 4.79 -1.84 5.20
N SER A 82 3.78 -2.16 4.38
CA SER A 82 3.91 -3.02 3.21
C SER A 82 2.90 -2.66 2.14
N MET A 83 3.30 -2.86 0.88
CA MET A 83 2.46 -2.78 -0.32
C MET A 83 2.90 -3.90 -1.25
N GLU A 84 1.99 -4.82 -1.57
CA GLU A 84 2.27 -6.00 -2.41
C GLU A 84 1.26 -6.07 -3.55
N ASN A 85 1.70 -6.61 -4.70
CA ASN A 85 0.87 -6.77 -5.90
C ASN A 85 0.33 -5.43 -6.48
N PHE A 86 1.07 -4.33 -6.26
CA PHE A 86 0.88 -3.06 -6.96
C PHE A 86 1.75 -3.11 -8.22
N PHE A 87 1.15 -3.50 -9.35
CA PHE A 87 1.88 -3.85 -10.58
C PHE A 87 2.08 -2.70 -11.57
N ASP A 88 1.45 -1.56 -11.32
CA ASP A 88 1.67 -0.33 -12.06
C ASP A 88 2.12 0.80 -11.13
N SER A 89 2.81 1.79 -11.70
CA SER A 89 3.29 2.96 -10.98
C SER A 89 2.19 3.96 -10.62
N TYR A 90 0.94 3.67 -10.95
CA TYR A 90 -0.21 4.55 -10.75
C TYR A 90 -1.10 4.10 -9.60
N THR A 91 -0.95 2.87 -9.14
CA THR A 91 -1.72 2.33 -8.03
C THR A 91 -1.21 2.92 -6.72
N SER A 92 -2.08 3.62 -6.00
CA SER A 92 -1.77 4.22 -4.71
C SER A 92 -2.81 3.82 -3.67
N VAL A 93 -2.48 4.01 -2.39
CA VAL A 93 -3.46 3.99 -1.32
C VAL A 93 -3.75 5.44 -0.94
N ASP A 94 -4.94 5.90 -1.27
CA ASP A 94 -5.45 7.19 -0.88
C ASP A 94 -6.01 7.10 0.55
N LEU A 95 -5.54 7.97 1.44
CA LEU A 95 -6.06 8.15 2.79
C LEU A 95 -6.82 9.46 2.87
N SER A 96 -8.08 9.41 3.27
CA SER A 96 -8.85 10.57 3.72
C SER A 96 -9.10 10.53 5.22
N VAL A 97 -9.45 11.68 5.79
CA VAL A 97 -9.70 11.82 7.24
C VAL A 97 -10.99 12.58 7.54
N SER A 98 -11.70 12.16 8.58
CA SER A 98 -12.85 12.89 9.14
C SER A 98 -12.81 12.86 10.65
N GLY A 99 -13.30 13.90 11.31
CA GLY A 99 -13.49 13.95 12.75
C GLY A 99 -14.80 13.32 13.21
N SER A 100 -15.00 13.28 14.53
CA SER A 100 -16.20 12.76 15.18
C SER A 100 -17.32 13.79 15.35
N GLY A 101 -17.11 15.03 14.92
CA GLY A 101 -18.12 16.10 14.97
C GLY A 101 -19.23 15.88 13.95
N ALA A 102 -20.22 16.78 13.98
CA ALA A 102 -21.31 16.74 13.00
C ALA A 102 -20.78 16.81 11.56
N ASN A 103 -21.30 15.96 10.67
CA ASN A 103 -20.85 15.84 9.28
C ASN A 103 -19.35 15.55 9.13
N GLY A 104 -18.72 14.91 10.13
CA GLY A 104 -17.29 14.59 10.09
C GLY A 104 -16.39 15.75 10.53
N ALA A 105 -16.93 16.82 11.10
CA ALA A 105 -16.14 17.95 11.56
C ALA A 105 -15.03 17.55 12.55
N PHE A 106 -13.88 18.20 12.42
CA PHE A 106 -12.73 18.03 13.32
C PHE A 106 -12.96 18.79 14.62
N GLU A 107 -13.53 18.10 15.60
CA GLU A 107 -13.88 18.67 16.90
C GLU A 107 -13.49 17.73 18.04
N LEU A 108 -13.01 18.31 19.14
CA LEU A 108 -12.87 17.65 20.43
C LEU A 108 -14.09 17.98 21.28
N LYS A 109 -14.70 16.98 21.92
CA LYS A 109 -15.83 17.14 22.84
C LYS A 109 -15.38 17.05 24.29
N GLN A 110 -15.89 17.94 25.14
CA GLN A 110 -15.64 17.89 26.58
C GLN A 110 -16.18 16.58 27.16
N ALA A 111 -15.36 15.86 27.92
CA ALA A 111 -15.69 14.51 28.40
C ALA A 111 -16.98 14.45 29.23
N ASN A 112 -17.23 15.48 30.03
CA ASN A 112 -18.38 15.58 30.95
C ASN A 112 -19.28 16.79 30.64
N GLY A 113 -19.35 17.23 29.38
CA GLY A 113 -20.14 18.40 29.00
C GLY A 113 -20.48 18.45 27.51
N ASP A 114 -21.09 19.57 27.10
CA ASP A 114 -21.55 19.79 25.72
C ASP A 114 -20.70 20.80 24.95
N LYS A 115 -19.55 21.16 25.51
CA LYS A 115 -18.61 22.07 24.87
C LYS A 115 -17.73 21.33 23.86
N THR A 116 -17.44 21.99 22.76
CA THR A 116 -16.52 21.49 21.72
C THR A 116 -15.39 22.48 21.49
N VAL A 117 -14.26 21.96 20.99
CA VAL A 117 -13.14 22.76 20.51
C VAL A 117 -12.80 22.30 19.09
N PRO A 118 -12.84 23.18 18.09
CA PRO A 118 -12.45 22.82 16.74
C PRO A 118 -10.93 22.61 16.67
N TYR A 119 -10.50 21.70 15.81
CA TYR A 119 -9.11 21.59 15.39
C TYR A 119 -9.02 21.48 13.87
N LYS A 120 -7.84 21.75 13.33
CA LYS A 120 -7.54 21.63 11.90
C LYS A 120 -6.54 20.51 11.68
N VAL A 121 -6.63 19.87 10.53
CA VAL A 121 -5.71 18.80 10.11
C VAL A 121 -4.98 19.25 8.85
N TYR A 122 -3.69 18.98 8.76
CA TYR A 122 -2.83 19.34 7.64
C TYR A 122 -2.00 18.15 7.18
N MET A 123 -1.65 18.15 5.89
CA MET A 123 -0.61 17.29 5.34
C MET A 123 0.77 17.90 5.67
N GLY A 124 1.54 17.24 6.54
CA GLY A 124 2.91 17.63 6.90
C GLY A 124 3.07 19.10 7.28
N VAL A 125 3.87 19.82 6.48
CA VAL A 125 4.20 21.24 6.69
C VAL A 125 3.31 22.20 5.89
N GLU A 126 2.24 21.70 5.28
CA GLU A 126 1.33 22.54 4.50
C GLU A 126 0.60 23.57 5.35
N THR A 127 0.09 24.59 4.67
CA THR A 127 -0.59 25.76 5.27
C THR A 127 -2.10 25.75 5.02
N ILE A 128 -2.59 24.85 4.16
CA ILE A 128 -4.01 24.69 3.87
C ILE A 128 -4.52 23.52 4.70
N ALA A 129 -5.53 23.79 5.52
CA ALA A 129 -6.19 22.75 6.29
C ALA A 129 -7.00 21.85 5.36
N ILE A 130 -6.97 20.55 5.64
CA ILE A 130 -7.79 19.54 4.96
C ILE A 130 -9.22 19.63 5.50
N ASP A 131 -10.20 19.64 4.61
CA ASP A 131 -11.60 19.54 4.98
C ASP A 131 -11.99 18.08 5.30
N PRO A 132 -12.99 17.85 6.17
CA PRO A 132 -13.46 16.50 6.45
C PRO A 132 -13.83 15.68 5.21
N GLY A 133 -13.27 14.48 5.11
CA GLY A 133 -13.51 13.54 4.02
C GLY A 133 -12.61 13.75 2.80
N GLU A 134 -11.88 14.86 2.74
CA GLU A 134 -10.92 15.12 1.66
C GLU A 134 -9.65 14.28 1.80
N LEU A 135 -8.91 14.17 0.69
CA LEU A 135 -7.65 13.44 0.62
C LEU A 135 -6.61 14.08 1.53
N LEU A 136 -6.03 13.28 2.43
CA LEU A 136 -4.89 13.66 3.26
C LEU A 136 -3.57 13.20 2.64
N PHE A 137 -3.46 11.94 2.22
CA PHE A 137 -2.25 11.39 1.60
C PHE A 137 -2.59 10.49 0.42
N SER A 138 -1.75 10.51 -0.61
CA SER A 138 -1.71 9.47 -1.63
C SER A 138 -0.38 8.73 -1.51
N ILE A 139 -0.43 7.46 -1.11
CA ILE A 139 0.76 6.69 -0.74
C ILE A 139 1.05 5.66 -1.82
N CYS A 140 2.19 5.81 -2.50
CA CYS A 140 2.64 4.92 -3.58
C CYS A 140 3.83 4.02 -3.20
N GLY A 141 4.19 3.97 -1.92
CA GLY A 141 5.28 3.14 -1.43
C GLY A 141 5.32 3.04 0.10
N VAL A 142 6.16 2.14 0.60
CA VAL A 142 6.41 2.00 2.03
C VAL A 142 7.13 3.23 2.59
N GLY A 143 6.79 3.62 3.81
CA GLY A 143 7.39 4.80 4.45
C GLY A 143 6.43 5.56 5.35
N GLU A 144 6.93 6.67 5.88
CA GLU A 144 6.20 7.53 6.80
C GLU A 144 5.59 8.73 6.07
N GLN A 145 4.36 9.07 6.46
CA GLN A 145 3.65 10.26 6.06
C GLN A 145 3.39 11.09 7.31
N LEU A 146 3.84 12.34 7.30
CA LEU A 146 3.68 13.27 8.40
C LEU A 146 2.37 14.04 8.23
N GLY A 147 1.55 14.08 9.28
CA GLY A 147 0.39 14.96 9.39
C GLY A 147 0.53 15.86 10.60
N ARG A 148 -0.25 16.93 10.63
CA ARG A 148 -0.26 17.90 11.74
C ARG A 148 -1.68 18.23 12.15
N ILE A 149 -1.92 18.30 13.45
CA ILE A 149 -3.13 18.86 14.04
C ILE A 149 -2.80 20.24 14.59
N GLU A 150 -3.68 21.22 14.36
CA GLU A 150 -3.59 22.53 14.98
C GLU A 150 -4.89 22.89 15.70
N LEU A 151 -4.75 23.57 16.83
CA LEU A 151 -5.85 24.09 17.62
C LEU A 151 -5.50 25.51 18.06
N ASP A 152 -6.45 26.43 17.99
CA ASP A 152 -6.29 27.78 18.53
C ASP A 152 -6.78 27.79 19.99
N THR A 153 -5.91 28.11 20.94
CA THR A 153 -6.24 28.02 22.36
C THR A 153 -7.28 29.05 22.81
N LYS A 154 -7.51 30.12 22.03
CA LYS A 154 -8.62 31.06 22.25
C LYS A 154 -9.99 30.40 22.12
N ASP A 155 -10.08 29.33 21.33
CA ASP A 155 -11.33 28.64 21.02
C ASP A 155 -11.72 27.64 22.12
N ILE A 156 -10.87 27.41 23.12
CA ILE A 156 -11.17 26.56 24.27
C ILE A 156 -12.23 27.25 25.15
N PRO A 157 -13.47 26.74 25.22
CA PRO A 157 -14.58 27.50 25.82
C PRO A 157 -14.64 27.41 27.35
N ALA A 158 -14.03 26.38 27.94
CA ALA A 158 -14.02 26.14 29.39
C ALA A 158 -12.91 25.16 29.78
N ALA A 159 -12.49 25.19 31.04
CA ALA A 159 -11.56 24.19 31.58
C ALA A 159 -12.19 22.78 31.57
N GLY A 160 -11.37 21.76 31.31
CA GLY A 160 -11.77 20.35 31.35
C GLY A 160 -10.98 19.47 30.40
N THR A 161 -11.30 18.18 30.40
CA THR A 161 -10.74 17.22 29.45
C THR A 161 -11.59 17.20 28.18
N TYR A 162 -10.94 17.25 27.03
CA TYR A 162 -11.57 17.17 25.71
C TYR A 162 -11.00 15.99 24.94
N ASN A 163 -11.88 15.23 24.28
CA ASN A 163 -11.50 14.07 23.48
C ASN A 163 -12.26 14.10 22.15
N GLY A 164 -11.63 13.61 21.09
CA GLY A 164 -12.27 13.43 19.79
C GLY A 164 -11.72 12.19 19.11
N THR A 165 -12.39 11.77 18.04
CA THR A 165 -11.91 10.68 17.19
C THR A 165 -11.68 11.21 15.79
N MET A 166 -10.48 10.96 15.25
CA MET A 166 -10.19 11.14 13.84
C MET A 166 -10.21 9.75 13.17
N THR A 167 -11.05 9.61 12.15
CA THR A 167 -11.23 8.37 11.38
C THR A 167 -10.45 8.48 10.09
N PHE A 168 -9.59 7.52 9.82
CA PHE A 168 -8.87 7.39 8.56
C PHE A 168 -9.60 6.40 7.66
N THR A 169 -9.85 6.79 6.41
CA THR A 169 -10.43 5.91 5.39
C THR A 169 -9.40 5.69 4.30
N ALA A 170 -9.04 4.43 4.05
CA ALA A 170 -8.08 4.05 3.02
C ALA A 170 -8.79 3.42 1.82
N LYS A 171 -8.36 3.79 0.61
CA LYS A 171 -8.87 3.24 -0.65
C LYS A 171 -7.73 3.03 -1.64
N ILE A 172 -7.69 1.86 -2.28
CA ILE A 172 -6.78 1.61 -3.41
C ILE A 172 -7.34 2.36 -4.63
N LYS A 173 -6.47 3.09 -5.31
CA LYS A 173 -6.77 3.87 -6.51
C LYS A 173 -6.09 3.27 -7.72
#